data_AF-A0A1Q7JLK5-F1
#
_entry.id   AF-A0A1Q7JLK5-F1
#
_cell.length_a   1.000
_cell.length_b   1.000
_cell.length_c   1.000
_cell.angle_alpha   90.00
_cell.angle_beta   90.00
_cell.angle_gamma   90.00
#
_symmetry.space_group_name_H-M   'P 1'
#
loop_
_entity.id
_entity.type
_entity.pdbx_description
1 polymer ?
#
loop_
_entity_poly.entity_id
_entity_poly.type
_entity_poly.pdbx_seq_one_letter_code
_entity_poly.pdbx_strand_id
1 'polypeptide(L)'
;MWGRLPLPTHWEVALSVLDPVTAAYTDLATTMTDDLGNYTFTGLSEGSFKVCEVVQPGWHQTYGPACYTFPLFAGQTAGGLKFRNALN
;
A
#
# COMPACT_ATOMS: atom_id res chain seq x y z
N MET A 1 -11.38 0.48 -26.97
CA MET A 1 -10.47 -0.63 -26.64
C MET A 1 -9.79 -0.23 -25.34
N TRP A 2 -10.28 -0.71 -24.19
CA TRP A 2 -9.87 -0.17 -22.88
C TRP A 2 -8.89 -1.14 -22.22
N GLY A 3 -7.62 -0.80 -22.28
CA GLY A 3 -6.51 -1.60 -21.78
C GLY A 3 -6.56 -1.71 -20.26
N ARG A 4 -6.54 -2.94 -19.77
CA ARG A 4 -6.30 -3.28 -18.37
C ARG A 4 -4.83 -2.97 -18.07
N LEU A 5 -4.51 -1.75 -17.64
CA LEU A 5 -3.18 -1.49 -17.09
C LEU A 5 -3.14 -2.03 -15.65
N PRO A 6 -2.27 -3.03 -15.33
CA PRO A 6 -1.88 -3.30 -13.96
C PRO A 6 -1.22 -2.04 -13.38
N LEU A 7 -1.13 -1.94 -12.05
CA LEU A 7 -0.32 -0.89 -11.40
C LEU A 7 1.03 -0.77 -12.13
N PRO A 8 1.59 0.45 -12.30
CA PRO A 8 2.90 0.58 -12.90
C PRO A 8 3.88 -0.33 -12.15
N THR A 9 4.68 -1.10 -12.88
CA THR A 9 5.75 -1.89 -12.28
C THR A 9 6.73 -0.93 -11.60
N HIS A 10 7.30 -1.32 -10.46
CA HIS A 10 8.18 -0.46 -9.65
C HIS A 10 7.50 0.77 -9.03
N TRP A 11 6.25 0.64 -8.60
CA TRP A 11 5.54 1.68 -7.85
C TRP A 11 5.85 1.59 -6.36
N GLU A 12 6.09 2.74 -5.72
CA GLU A 12 6.41 2.79 -4.30
C GLU A 12 5.17 2.64 -3.43
N VAL A 13 5.25 1.71 -2.49
CA VAL A 13 4.24 1.44 -1.47
C VAL A 13 4.88 1.66 -0.10
N ALA A 14 4.23 2.49 0.73
CA ALA A 14 4.67 2.79 2.08
C ALA A 14 3.78 2.08 3.12
N LEU A 15 4.40 1.56 4.17
CA LEU A 15 3.77 0.98 5.34
C LEU A 15 4.03 1.86 6.56
N SER A 16 2.97 2.25 7.24
CA SER A 16 3.03 2.97 8.52
C SER A 16 2.22 2.21 9.58
N VAL A 17 2.60 2.32 10.85
CA VAL A 17 1.83 1.80 12.00
C VAL A 17 1.11 2.94 12.71
N LEU A 18 -0.10 2.66 13.17
CA LEU A 18 -0.90 3.57 13.99
C LEU A 18 -0.52 3.38 15.46
N ASP A 19 -0.13 4.47 16.12
CA ASP A 19 -0.05 4.54 17.57
C ASP A 19 -1.48 4.71 18.15
N PRO A 20 -1.98 3.76 18.97
CA PRO A 20 -3.33 3.80 19.50
C PRO A 20 -3.54 4.89 20.56
N VAL A 21 -2.47 5.45 21.13
CA VAL A 21 -2.54 6.48 22.18
C VAL A 21 -2.58 7.88 21.55
N THR A 22 -1.74 8.13 20.55
CA THR A 22 -1.61 9.45 19.93
C THR A 22 -2.41 9.60 18.63
N ALA A 23 -2.95 8.50 18.10
CA ALA A 23 -3.56 8.41 16.77
C ALA A 23 -2.65 8.86 15.62
N ALA A 24 -1.33 8.92 15.87
CA ALA A 24 -0.32 9.26 14.89
C ALA A 24 0.09 8.03 14.08
N TYR A 25 0.49 8.26 12.83
CA TYR A 25 1.11 7.22 12.01
C TYR A 25 2.62 7.40 12.00
N THR A 26 3.34 6.31 12.23
CA THR A 26 4.80 6.25 12.13
C THR A 26 5.18 5.38 10.94
N ASP A 27 6.01 5.90 10.05
CA ASP A 27 6.51 5.14 8.90
C ASP A 27 7.42 4.00 9.36
N LEU A 28 7.16 2.82 8.81
CA LEU A 28 7.90 1.60 9.14
C LEU A 28 8.79 1.14 8.00
N ALA A 29 8.27 1.10 6.78
CA ALA A 29 8.97 0.57 5.63
C ALA A 29 8.39 1.08 4.32
N THR A 30 9.18 1.04 3.25
CA THR A 30 8.74 1.20 1.88
C THR A 30 9.19 0.02 1.02
N THR A 31 8.47 -0.26 -0.05
CA THR A 31 8.83 -1.28 -1.03
C THR A 31 8.34 -0.89 -2.41
N MET A 32 8.89 -1.52 -3.45
CA MET A 32 8.43 -1.33 -4.82
C MET A 32 7.57 -2.51 -5.23
N THR A 33 6.52 -2.25 -5.99
CA THR A 33 5.77 -3.33 -6.64
C THR A 33 6.64 -4.07 -7.66
N ASP A 34 6.46 -5.38 -7.75
CA ASP A 34 7.08 -6.23 -8.76
C ASP A 34 6.48 -5.99 -10.16
N ASP A 35 6.98 -6.74 -11.16
CA ASP A 35 6.52 -6.66 -12.55
C ASP A 35 5.04 -7.04 -12.74
N LEU A 36 4.41 -7.60 -11.71
CA LEU A 36 3.00 -7.99 -11.68
C LEU A 36 2.17 -7.07 -10.77
N GLY A 37 2.75 -6.01 -10.21
CA GLY A 37 2.07 -5.07 -9.33
C GLY A 37 1.87 -5.59 -7.89
N ASN A 38 2.60 -6.63 -7.47
CA ASN A 38 2.54 -7.17 -6.12
C ASN A 38 3.63 -6.57 -5.23
N TYR A 39 3.33 -6.47 -3.95
CA TYR A 39 4.28 -6.07 -2.91
C TYR A 39 4.07 -6.96 -1.69
N THR A 40 5.07 -7.05 -0.82
CA THR A 40 4.97 -7.82 0.42
C THR A 40 5.78 -7.16 1.52
N PHE A 41 5.19 -7.08 2.71
CA PHE A 41 5.88 -6.72 3.95
C PHE A 41 5.86 -7.94 4.88
N THR A 42 6.99 -8.28 5.47
CA THR A 42 7.15 -9.45 6.35
C THR A 42 7.74 -9.04 7.69
N GLY A 43 7.57 -9.89 8.71
CA GLY A 43 8.15 -9.65 10.04
C GLY A 43 7.44 -8.55 10.83
N LEU A 44 6.18 -8.27 10.51
CA LEU A 44 5.36 -7.30 11.23
C LEU A 44 4.85 -7.90 12.54
N SER A 45 5.01 -7.14 13.63
CA SER A 45 4.33 -7.41 14.90
C SER A 45 2.84 -7.10 14.79
N GLU A 46 2.05 -7.55 15.76
CA GLU A 46 0.64 -7.17 15.83
C GLU A 46 0.46 -5.67 16.01
N GLY A 47 -0.58 -5.11 15.39
CA GLY A 47 -0.83 -3.67 15.38
C GLY A 47 -1.80 -3.24 14.29
N SER A 48 -2.18 -1.96 14.30
CA SER A 48 -2.98 -1.35 13.24
C SER A 48 -2.07 -0.71 12.21
N PHE A 49 -2.12 -1.18 10.98
CA PHE A 49 -1.25 -0.74 9.91
C PHE A 49 -2.02 0.06 8.87
N LYS A 50 -1.31 0.98 8.22
CA LYS A 50 -1.77 1.71 7.03
C LYS A 50 -0.77 1.49 5.92
N VAL A 51 -1.26 1.05 4.77
CA VAL A 51 -0.47 0.89 3.55
C VAL A 51 -0.95 1.91 2.55
N CYS A 52 -0.04 2.74 2.03
CA CYS A 52 -0.34 3.78 1.05
C CYS A 52 0.47 3.59 -0.23
N GLU A 53 -0.12 3.94 -1.36
CA GLU A 53 0.65 4.17 -2.58
C GLU A 53 1.26 5.57 -2.55
N VAL A 54 2.53 5.69 -2.95
CA VAL A 54 3.19 6.99 -3.05
C VAL A 54 2.96 7.53 -4.46
N VAL A 55 2.21 8.64 -4.58
CA VAL A 55 1.92 9.25 -5.88
C VAL A 55 3.19 9.83 -6.48
N GLN A 56 3.61 9.28 -7.62
CA GLN A 56 4.77 9.78 -8.35
C GLN A 56 4.45 11.11 -9.05
N PRO A 57 5.45 12.01 -9.22
CA PRO A 57 5.27 13.23 -9.99
C PRO A 57 4.72 12.94 -11.39
N GLY A 58 3.66 13.65 -11.78
CA GLY A 58 3.02 13.49 -13.09
C GLY A 58 1.94 12.40 -13.14
N TRP A 59 1.78 11.60 -12.09
CA TRP A 59 0.67 10.66 -11.95
C TRP A 59 -0.44 11.24 -11.08
N HIS A 60 -1.67 10.82 -11.35
CA HIS A 60 -2.81 11.10 -10.50
C HIS A 60 -3.57 9.81 -10.24
N GLN A 61 -4.07 9.67 -9.02
CA GLN A 61 -4.93 8.56 -8.67
C GLN A 61 -6.24 8.65 -9.46
N THR A 62 -6.63 7.58 -10.14
CA THR A 62 -7.83 7.59 -10.98
C THR A 62 -9.02 6.91 -10.33
N TYR A 63 -8.79 5.95 -9.41
CA TYR A 63 -9.87 5.25 -8.72
C TYR A 63 -9.42 4.52 -7.45
N GLY A 64 -10.26 4.51 -6.42
CA GLY A 64 -10.01 3.78 -5.17
C GLY A 64 -9.28 4.62 -4.10
N PRO A 65 -9.01 4.04 -2.92
CA PRO A 65 -8.37 4.73 -1.83
C PRO A 65 -6.84 4.71 -1.98
N ALA A 66 -6.18 5.85 -1.75
CA ALA A 66 -4.71 5.94 -1.79
C ALA A 66 -4.04 5.15 -0.67
N CYS A 67 -4.79 4.83 0.39
CA CYS A 67 -4.33 4.09 1.53
C CYS A 67 -5.39 3.09 2.02
N TYR A 68 -4.94 1.96 2.56
CA TYR A 68 -5.75 1.00 3.28
C TYR A 68 -5.28 0.91 4.73
N THR A 69 -6.22 0.93 5.68
CA THR A 69 -5.92 0.70 7.11
C THR A 69 -6.55 -0.62 7.54
N PHE A 70 -5.79 -1.45 8.26
CA PHE A 70 -6.25 -2.75 8.74
C PHE A 70 -5.51 -3.18 10.02
N PRO A 71 -6.18 -3.90 10.94
CA PRO A 71 -5.50 -4.54 12.06
C PRO A 71 -4.79 -5.82 11.61
N LEU A 72 -3.64 -6.10 12.21
CA LEU A 72 -2.91 -7.36 12.10
C LEU A 72 -2.77 -7.94 13.50
N PHE A 73 -3.22 -9.18 13.69
CA PHE A 73 -3.02 -9.93 14.94
C PHE A 73 -1.82 -10.87 14.84
N ALA A 74 -1.27 -11.30 15.98
CA ALA A 74 -0.12 -12.21 16.01
C ALA A 74 -0.35 -13.46 15.14
N GLY A 75 0.60 -13.74 14.25
CA GLY A 75 0.55 -14.90 13.34
C GLY A 75 -0.37 -14.74 12.12
N GLN A 76 -0.98 -13.56 11.90
CA GLN A 76 -1.81 -13.32 10.73
C GLN A 76 -1.03 -12.84 9.52
N THR A 77 -1.60 -13.06 8.34
CA THR A 77 -1.16 -12.47 7.07
C THR A 77 -2.30 -11.67 6.48
N ALA A 78 -2.07 -10.38 6.20
CA ALA A 78 -2.98 -9.56 5.42
C ALA A 78 -2.56 -9.61 3.94
N GLY A 79 -3.49 -9.91 3.04
CA GLY A 79 -3.25 -10.03 1.61
C GLY A 79 -4.43 -9.54 0.78
N GLY A 80 -4.24 -9.41 -0.53
CA GLY A 80 -5.30 -9.00 -1.47
C GLY A 80 -5.58 -7.49 -1.50
N LEU A 81 -4.79 -6.68 -0.80
CA LEU A 81 -4.86 -5.21 -0.88
C LEU A 81 -4.27 -4.74 -2.21
N LYS A 82 -5.13 -4.21 -3.09
CA LYS A 82 -4.77 -3.81 -4.46
C LYS A 82 -5.12 -2.33 -4.66
N PHE A 83 -4.11 -1.54 -5.01
CA PHE A 83 -4.28 -0.15 -5.46
C PHE A 83 -4.67 -0.13 -6.95
N ARG A 84 -5.34 0.94 -7.41
CA ARG A 84 -5.74 1.10 -8.82
C ARG A 84 -5.42 2.50 -9.33
N ASN A 85 -4.40 2.60 -10.20
CA ASN A 85 -4.09 3.84 -10.91
C ASN A 85 -4.24 3.65 -12.43
N ALA A 86 -4.49 4.74 -13.15
CA ALA A 86 -4.48 4.76 -14.61
C ALA A 86 -3.65 5.97 -15.08
N LEU A 87 -2.81 5.76 -16.09
CA LEU A 87 -2.11 6.84 -16.80
C LEU A 87 -3.12 7.54 -17.72
N ASN A 88 -3.02 8.87 -17.87
CA ASN A 88 -3.75 9.60 -18.90
C ASN A 88 -3.18 9.31 -20.29
#